data_AF-A0A162M4Y9-F1
#
_entry.id   AF-A0A162M4Y9-F1
#
_cell.length_a   1.000
_cell.length_b   1.000
_cell.length_c   1.000
_cell.angle_alpha   90.00
_cell.angle_beta   90.00
_cell.angle_gamma   90.00
#
_symmetry.space_group_name_H-M   'P 1'
#
loop_
_entity.id
_entity.type
_entity.pdbx_description
1 polymer ?
#
loop_
_entity_poly.entity_id
_entity_poly.type
_entity_poly.pdbx_seq_one_letter_code
_entity_poly.pdbx_strand_id
1 'polypeptide(L)'
;MSQRIKIDPDQLFKIGNRFLKCSSDNIAMANELRTLIDGISGEWDGKSRERFYASYKDAHKQLENTSIVLNDVGEELNAIAERFRVADTTK
;
A
#
# COMPACT_ATOMS: atom_id res chain seq x y z
N MET A 1 0.13 34.32 -17.09
CA MET A 1 -0.56 33.19 -17.73
C MET A 1 -0.89 32.16 -16.67
N SER A 2 -2.16 32.09 -16.28
CA SER A 2 -2.64 31.33 -15.12
C SER A 2 -2.54 29.82 -15.43
N GLN A 3 -1.69 29.10 -14.70
CA GLN A 3 -1.66 27.64 -14.74
C GLN A 3 -2.98 27.12 -14.17
N ARG A 4 -4.01 26.98 -15.02
CA ARG A 4 -5.24 26.27 -14.66
C ARG A 4 -4.86 24.83 -14.37
N ILE A 5 -4.79 24.49 -13.09
CA ILE A 5 -4.90 23.11 -12.62
C ILE A 5 -6.18 22.57 -13.25
N LYS A 6 -6.05 21.68 -14.25
CA LYS A 6 -7.19 21.04 -14.96
C LYS A 6 -7.57 19.72 -14.32
N ILE A 7 -6.96 19.37 -13.20
CA ILE A 7 -7.17 18.08 -12.54
C ILE A 7 -8.38 18.23 -11.62
N ASP A 8 -9.40 17.43 -11.88
CA ASP A 8 -10.61 17.34 -11.06
C ASP A 8 -10.26 16.78 -9.67
N PRO A 9 -10.57 17.50 -8.56
CA PRO A 9 -10.35 17.02 -7.21
C PRO A 9 -11.02 15.67 -6.93
N ASP A 10 -12.18 15.40 -7.53
CA ASP A 10 -12.88 14.13 -7.36
C ASP A 10 -12.14 12.98 -8.06
N GLN A 11 -11.46 13.26 -9.17
CA GLN A 11 -10.60 12.29 -9.82
C GLN A 11 -9.38 11.96 -8.97
N LEU A 12 -8.72 12.97 -8.36
CA LEU A 12 -7.60 12.75 -7.45
C LEU A 12 -8.00 11.92 -6.23
N PHE A 13 -9.14 12.24 -5.62
CA PHE A 13 -9.66 11.50 -4.48
C PHE A 13 -9.98 10.04 -4.82
N LYS A 14 -10.56 9.78 -6.00
CA LYS A 14 -10.80 8.40 -6.49
C LYS A 14 -9.49 7.61 -6.66
N ILE A 15 -8.46 8.25 -7.21
CA ILE A 15 -7.14 7.61 -7.37
C ILE A 15 -6.51 7.36 -6.00
N GLY A 16 -6.52 8.35 -5.10
CA GLY A 16 -6.01 8.21 -3.73
C GLY A 16 -6.66 7.05 -2.99
N ASN A 17 -7.99 6.95 -3.03
CA ASN A 17 -8.72 5.81 -2.45
C ASN A 17 -8.36 4.46 -3.09
N ARG A 18 -8.00 4.43 -4.38
CA ARG A 18 -7.52 3.19 -5.02
C ARG A 18 -6.16 2.79 -4.45
N PHE A 19 -5.26 3.74 -4.22
CA PHE A 19 -3.96 3.48 -3.56
C PHE A 19 -4.15 2.94 -2.14
N LEU A 20 -5.02 3.58 -1.34
CA LEU A 20 -5.35 3.11 0.01
C LEU A 20 -5.94 1.69 0.01
N LYS A 21 -6.84 1.40 -0.94
CA LYS A 21 -7.39 0.04 -1.10
C LYS A 21 -6.30 -0.96 -1.45
N CYS A 22 -5.42 -0.66 -2.41
CA CYS A 22 -4.30 -1.54 -2.76
C CYS A 22 -3.37 -1.78 -1.58
N SER A 23 -3.12 -0.77 -0.74
CA SER A 23 -2.34 -0.93 0.50
C SER A 23 -2.98 -1.94 1.45
N SER A 24 -4.27 -1.77 1.74
CA SER A 24 -5.02 -2.69 2.60
C SER A 24 -5.07 -4.12 2.05
N ASP A 25 -5.33 -4.26 0.75
CA ASP A 25 -5.37 -5.56 0.08
C ASP A 25 -3.98 -6.25 0.13
N ASN A 26 -2.89 -5.49 -0.04
CA ASN A 26 -1.52 -6.02 0.05
C ASN A 26 -1.13 -6.46 1.47
N ILE A 27 -1.56 -5.73 2.52
CA ILE A 27 -1.38 -6.15 3.92
C ILE A 27 -2.14 -7.45 4.20
N ALA A 28 -3.39 -7.56 3.72
CA ALA A 28 -4.20 -8.76 3.91
C ALA A 28 -3.52 -9.98 3.26
N MET A 29 -3.08 -9.82 2.00
CA MET A 29 -2.33 -10.86 1.27
C MET A 29 -1.02 -11.23 1.99
N ALA A 30 -0.23 -10.25 2.44
CA ALA A 30 1.02 -10.52 3.14
C ALA A 30 0.79 -11.35 4.41
N ASN A 31 -0.25 -11.02 5.18
CA ASN A 31 -0.63 -11.75 6.38
C ASN A 31 -1.12 -13.17 6.08
N GLU A 32 -1.92 -13.35 5.04
CA GLU A 32 -2.36 -14.68 4.59
C GLU A 32 -1.16 -15.57 4.26
N LEU A 33 -0.22 -15.07 3.46
CA LEU A 33 0.99 -15.79 3.10
C LEU A 33 1.82 -16.16 4.34
N ARG A 34 1.92 -15.26 5.33
CA ARG A 34 2.61 -15.54 6.60
C ARG A 34 1.95 -16.68 7.36
N THR A 35 0.63 -16.69 7.48
CA THR A 35 -0.10 -17.77 8.15
C THR A 35 0.12 -19.11 7.45
N LEU A 36 0.11 -19.15 6.11
CA LEU A 36 0.38 -20.37 5.36
C LEU A 36 1.79 -20.91 5.61
N ILE A 37 2.80 -20.03 5.61
CA ILE A 37 4.19 -20.41 5.88
C ILE A 37 4.37 -20.84 7.33
N ASP A 38 3.78 -20.15 8.30
CA ASP A 38 3.86 -20.53 9.71
C ASP A 38 3.20 -21.90 9.96
N GLY A 39 2.16 -22.26 9.20
CA GLY A 39 1.48 -23.56 9.28
C GLY A 39 2.34 -24.76 8.88
N ILE A 40 3.23 -24.61 7.89
CA ILE A 40 4.14 -25.69 7.44
C ILE A 40 5.45 -25.75 8.25
N SER A 41 5.68 -24.77 9.13
CA SER A 41 6.93 -24.61 9.89
C SER A 41 7.25 -25.77 10.84
N GLY A 42 6.22 -26.47 11.33
CA GLY A 42 6.34 -27.56 12.30
C GLY A 42 6.62 -28.92 11.68
N GLU A 43 6.29 -29.11 10.40
CA GLU A 43 6.52 -30.35 9.65
C GLU A 43 7.80 -30.30 8.82
N TRP A 44 8.30 -29.09 8.56
CA TRP A 44 9.54 -28.85 7.83
C TRP A 44 10.68 -28.60 8.83
N ASP A 45 11.77 -29.37 8.76
CA ASP A 45 12.99 -29.15 9.55
C ASP A 45 14.25 -29.19 8.67
N GLY A 46 15.37 -28.66 9.19
CA GLY A 46 16.69 -28.70 8.58
C GLY A 46 17.12 -27.42 7.87
N LYS A 47 18.32 -27.48 7.27
CA LYS A 47 18.98 -26.31 6.64
C LYS A 47 18.22 -25.71 5.44
N SER A 48 17.40 -26.50 4.75
CA SER A 48 16.57 -26.02 3.64
C SER A 48 15.48 -25.07 4.12
N ARG A 49 14.87 -25.38 5.28
CA ARG A 49 13.91 -24.52 5.97
C ARG A 49 14.53 -23.19 6.36
N GLU A 50 15.66 -23.20 7.06
CA GLU A 50 16.33 -21.97 7.53
C GLU A 50 16.60 -21.00 6.36
N ARG A 51 17.09 -21.52 5.24
CA ARG A 51 17.35 -20.73 4.04
C ARG A 51 16.07 -20.16 3.42
N PHE A 52 15.01 -20.96 3.36
CA PHE A 52 13.71 -20.50 2.87
C PHE A 52 13.11 -19.42 3.77
N TYR A 53 13.11 -19.62 5.10
CA TYR A 53 12.58 -18.63 6.04
C TYR A 53 13.32 -17.30 6.00
N ALA A 54 14.64 -17.31 5.81
CA ALA A 54 15.41 -16.09 5.61
C ALA A 54 14.94 -15.35 4.34
N SER A 55 14.84 -16.05 3.21
CA SER A 55 14.36 -15.46 1.95
C SER A 55 12.90 -14.98 2.04
N TYR A 56 12.05 -15.75 2.71
CA TYR A 56 10.64 -15.41 2.89
C TYR A 56 10.48 -14.17 3.77
N LYS A 57 11.22 -14.07 4.87
CA LYS A 57 11.18 -12.92 5.77
C LYS A 57 11.54 -11.62 5.04
N ASP A 58 12.56 -11.66 4.18
CA ASP A 58 12.94 -10.51 3.37
C ASP A 58 11.86 -10.14 2.35
N ALA A 59 11.25 -11.12 1.70
CA ALA A 59 10.13 -10.89 0.78
C ALA A 59 8.89 -10.34 1.50
N HIS A 60 8.55 -10.87 2.68
CA HIS A 60 7.42 -10.40 3.49
C HIS A 60 7.62 -8.95 3.90
N LYS A 61 8.83 -8.57 4.31
CA LYS A 61 9.16 -7.17 4.61
C LYS A 61 8.99 -6.25 3.39
N GLN A 62 9.29 -6.72 2.19
CA GLN A 62 9.06 -5.94 0.96
C GLN A 62 7.56 -5.74 0.68
N LEU A 63 6.73 -6.74 0.98
CA LEU A 63 5.27 -6.59 0.91
C LEU A 63 4.78 -5.54 1.90
N GLU A 64 5.21 -5.61 3.18
CA GLU A 64 4.86 -4.60 4.19
C GLU A 64 5.28 -3.19 3.77
N ASN A 65 6.51 -3.02 3.28
CA ASN A 65 7.01 -1.74 2.78
C ASN A 65 6.20 -1.22 1.59
N THR A 66 5.76 -2.11 0.70
CA THR A 66 4.92 -1.74 -0.45
C THR A 66 3.58 -1.17 0.03
N SER A 67 2.99 -1.76 1.08
CA SER A 67 1.76 -1.22 1.69
C SER A 67 1.95 0.18 2.25
N ILE A 68 3.08 0.45 2.90
CA ILE A 68 3.42 1.79 3.42
C ILE A 68 3.47 2.80 2.28
N VAL A 69 4.23 2.50 1.22
CA VAL A 69 4.34 3.39 0.04
C VAL A 69 2.99 3.64 -0.61
N LEU A 70 2.17 2.60 -0.77
CA LEU A 70 0.81 2.74 -1.31
C LEU A 70 -0.09 3.61 -0.41
N ASN A 71 0.06 3.49 0.91
CA ASN A 71 -0.71 4.29 1.86
C ASN A 71 -0.30 5.77 1.77
N ASP A 72 1.00 6.05 1.83
CA ASP A 72 1.55 7.41 1.79
C ASP A 72 1.12 8.16 0.52
N VAL A 73 1.20 7.50 -0.65
CA VAL A 73 0.74 8.07 -1.92
C VAL A 73 -0.76 8.32 -1.91
N GLY A 74 -1.54 7.38 -1.36
CA GLY A 74 -3.00 7.52 -1.25
C GLY A 74 -3.41 8.70 -0.37
N GLU A 75 -2.75 8.87 0.78
CA GLU A 75 -2.98 9.98 1.69
C GLU A 75 -2.58 11.32 1.07
N GLU A 76 -1.44 11.38 0.38
CA GLU A 76 -0.98 12.59 -0.30
C GLU A 76 -1.96 13.02 -1.40
N LEU A 77 -2.43 12.08 -2.22
CA LEU A 77 -3.43 12.37 -3.27
C LEU A 77 -4.75 12.87 -2.69
N ASN A 78 -5.21 12.27 -1.59
CA ASN A 78 -6.42 12.71 -0.90
C ASN A 78 -6.25 14.11 -0.28
N ALA A 79 -5.08 14.41 0.30
CA ALA A 79 -4.76 15.72 0.84
C ALA A 79 -4.70 16.80 -0.26
N ILE A 80 -4.14 16.48 -1.43
CA ILE A 80 -4.13 17.39 -2.59
C ILE A 80 -5.55 17.64 -3.10
N ALA A 81 -6.37 16.60 -3.23
CA ALA A 81 -7.76 16.72 -3.63
C ALA A 81 -8.54 17.67 -2.70
N GLU A 82 -8.35 17.53 -1.39
CA GLU A 82 -9.01 18.38 -0.40
C GLU A 82 -8.57 19.85 -0.52
N ARG A 83 -7.26 20.09 -0.67
CA ARG A 83 -6.73 21.45 -0.88
C ARG A 83 -7.34 22.12 -2.12
N PHE A 84 -7.56 21.37 -3.20
CA PHE A 84 -8.17 21.91 -4.41
C PHE A 84 -9.66 22.23 -4.22
N ARG A 85 -10.42 21.36 -3.54
CA ARG A 85 -11.83 21.63 -3.21
C ARG A 85 -11.97 22.91 -2.40
N VAL A 86 -11.17 23.07 -1.35
CA VAL A 86 -11.19 24.28 -0.50
C VAL A 86 -10.86 25.54 -1.33
N ALA A 87 -9.84 25.46 -2.18
CA ALA A 87 -9.44 26.57 -3.05
C ALA A 87 -10.52 26.96 -4.08
N ASP A 88 -11.28 25.99 -4.58
CA ASP A 88 -12.42 26.24 -5.48
C ASP A 88 -13.63 26.82 -4.75
N THR A 89 -13.90 26.42 -3.50
CA THR A 89 -15.00 26.98 -2.69
C THR A 89 -14.74 28.39 -2.15
N THR A 90 -13.48 28.84 -2.14
CA THR A 90 -13.08 30.17 -1.61
C THR A 90 -13.03 31.24 -2.71
N LYS A 91 -13.41 30.92 -3.95
CA LYS A 91 -13.56 31.87 -5.08
C LYS A 91 -15.01 32.27 -5.29
#